data_AF-A0A956T196-F1
#
_entry.id   AF-A0A956T196-F1
#
_cell.length_a   1.000
_cell.length_b   1.000
_cell.length_c   1.000
_cell.angle_alpha   90.00
_cell.angle_beta   90.00
_cell.angle_gamma   90.00
#
_symmetry.space_group_name_H-M   'P 1'
#
loop_
_entity.id
_entity.type
_entity.pdbx_description
1 polymer ?
#
loop_
_entity_poly.entity_id
_entity_poly.type
_entity_poly.pdbx_seq_one_letter_code
_entity_poly.pdbx_strand_id
1 'polypeptide(L)'
;MKKRRDLKQQLELARKFEQGSLSREEFAKMHGVCMNTVDLWRRRLKTAECDTMDAEFTELTVMETSNEQRHTLVELELPGVKLRIYGPRS
;
A
#
# COMPACT_ATOMS: atom_id res chain seq x y z
N MET A 1 -21.16 -9.92 -23.00
CA MET A 1 -20.87 -8.84 -22.03
C MET A 1 -20.38 -9.46 -20.72
N LYS A 2 -19.12 -9.22 -20.29
CA LYS A 2 -18.61 -9.73 -19.01
C LYS A 2 -19.21 -8.91 -17.87
N LYS A 3 -20.03 -9.52 -17.01
CA LYS A 3 -20.59 -8.88 -15.81
C LYS A 3 -19.45 -8.30 -14.96
N ARG A 4 -19.43 -6.99 -14.76
CA ARG A 4 -18.50 -6.34 -13.81
C ARG A 4 -18.87 -6.84 -12.42
N ARG A 5 -17.95 -7.54 -11.74
CA ARG A 5 -18.13 -7.94 -10.34
C ARG A 5 -18.07 -6.71 -9.46
N ASP A 6 -18.97 -6.63 -8.51
CA ASP A 6 -19.04 -5.53 -7.56
C ASP A 6 -17.78 -5.51 -6.67
N LEU A 7 -17.40 -4.34 -6.13
CA LEU A 7 -16.16 -4.17 -5.37
C LEU A 7 -16.14 -5.12 -4.16
N LYS A 8 -17.27 -5.28 -3.47
CA LYS A 8 -17.41 -6.20 -2.33
C LYS A 8 -17.09 -7.64 -2.73
N GLN A 9 -17.61 -8.10 -3.87
CA GLN A 9 -17.35 -9.45 -4.37
C GLN A 9 -15.87 -9.66 -4.75
N GLN A 10 -15.20 -8.62 -5.25
CA GLN A 10 -13.77 -8.68 -5.55
C GLN A 10 -12.93 -8.85 -4.28
N LEU A 11 -13.27 -8.12 -3.21
CA LEU A 11 -12.60 -8.21 -1.92
C LEU A 11 -12.82 -9.57 -1.25
N GLU A 12 -14.05 -10.09 -1.26
CA GLU A 12 -14.34 -11.44 -0.75
C GLU A 12 -13.55 -12.52 -1.49
N LEU A 13 -13.42 -12.41 -2.81
CA LEU A 13 -12.62 -13.34 -3.61
C LEU A 13 -11.13 -13.21 -3.30
N ALA A 14 -10.60 -12.00 -3.13
CA ALA A 14 -9.21 -11.79 -2.71
C ALA A 14 -8.94 -12.40 -1.33
N ARG A 15 -9.89 -12.28 -0.39
CA ARG A 15 -9.75 -12.84 0.95
C ARG A 15 -9.76 -14.37 0.93
N LYS A 16 -10.63 -14.96 0.12
CA LYS A 16 -10.64 -16.41 -0.13
C LYS A 16 -9.34 -16.90 -0.80
N PHE A 17 -8.73 -16.08 -1.65
CA PHE A 17 -7.43 -16.39 -2.24
C PHE A 17 -6.31 -16.36 -1.18
N GLU A 18 -6.24 -15.34 -0.33
CA GLU A 18 -5.22 -15.24 0.74
C GLU A 18 -5.36 -16.36 1.79
N GLN A 19 -6.59 -16.80 2.09
CA GLN A 19 -6.84 -17.92 3.00
C GLN A 19 -6.66 -19.29 2.37
N GLY A 20 -6.62 -19.36 1.03
CA GLY A 20 -6.49 -20.61 0.29
C GLY A 20 -5.02 -20.93 -0.03
N SER A 21 -4.72 -22.20 -0.26
CA SER A 21 -3.41 -22.65 -0.75
C SER A 21 -3.30 -22.69 -2.28
N LEU A 22 -4.28 -22.11 -2.97
CA LEU A 22 -4.33 -22.13 -4.44
C LEU A 22 -3.28 -21.19 -5.01
N SER A 23 -2.53 -21.69 -6.00
CA SER A 23 -1.67 -20.84 -6.81
C SER A 23 -2.50 -19.84 -7.61
N ARG A 24 -1.91 -18.69 -7.90
CA ARG A 24 -2.58 -17.58 -8.59
C ARG A 24 -3.14 -17.97 -9.96
N GLU A 25 -2.45 -18.84 -10.68
CA GLU A 25 -2.88 -19.38 -11.97
C GLU A 25 -4.14 -20.25 -11.83
N GLU A 26 -4.15 -21.13 -10.84
CA GLU A 26 -5.27 -22.03 -10.58
C GLU A 26 -6.51 -21.26 -10.11
N PHE A 27 -6.31 -20.25 -9.25
CA PHE A 27 -7.38 -19.36 -8.83
C PHE A 27 -7.96 -18.54 -10.00
N ALA A 28 -7.09 -18.05 -10.88
CA ALA A 28 -7.47 -17.31 -12.08
C ALA A 28 -8.30 -18.17 -13.04
N LYS A 29 -7.87 -19.41 -13.30
CA LYS A 29 -8.60 -20.38 -14.12
C LYS A 29 -9.94 -20.75 -13.51
N MET A 30 -9.97 -21.08 -12.21
CA MET A 30 -11.19 -21.47 -11.49
C MET A 30 -12.27 -20.39 -11.55
N HIS A 31 -11.87 -19.12 -11.48
CA HIS A 31 -12.79 -17.99 -11.50
C HIS A 31 -12.97 -17.33 -12.88
N GLY A 32 -12.36 -17.87 -13.93
CA GLY A 32 -12.46 -17.35 -15.29
C GLY A 32 -11.93 -15.92 -15.46
N VAL A 33 -10.90 -15.55 -14.71
CA VAL A 33 -10.28 -14.22 -14.72
C VAL A 33 -8.81 -14.28 -15.08
N CYS A 34 -8.24 -13.14 -15.47
CA CYS A 34 -6.81 -13.05 -15.75
C CYS A 34 -6.02 -12.94 -14.44
N MET A 35 -4.77 -13.40 -14.43
CA MET A 35 -3.89 -13.27 -13.26
C MET A 35 -3.72 -11.81 -12.80
N ASN A 36 -3.72 -10.85 -13.72
CA ASN A 36 -3.70 -9.42 -13.39
C ASN A 36 -4.92 -8.98 -12.60
N THR A 37 -6.09 -9.56 -12.88
CA THR A 37 -7.31 -9.28 -12.13
C THR A 37 -7.19 -9.78 -10.68
N VAL A 38 -6.52 -10.92 -10.46
CA VAL A 38 -6.24 -11.44 -9.11
C VAL A 38 -5.26 -10.53 -8.36
N ASP A 39 -4.21 -9.99 -9.01
CA ASP A 39 -3.33 -8.98 -8.38
C ASP A 39 -4.10 -7.75 -7.95
N LEU A 40 -4.96 -7.28 -8.86
CA LEU A 40 -5.74 -6.06 -8.66
C LEU A 40 -6.62 -6.22 -7.42
N TRP A 41 -7.29 -7.36 -7.27
CA TRP A 41 -8.11 -7.63 -6.10
C TRP A 41 -7.28 -7.75 -4.83
N ARG A 42 -6.10 -8.38 -4.89
CA ARG A 42 -5.19 -8.47 -3.73
C ARG A 42 -4.67 -7.10 -3.30
N ARG A 43 -4.29 -6.24 -4.24
CA ARG A 43 -3.88 -4.86 -3.94
C ARG A 43 -5.03 -4.08 -3.32
N ARG A 44 -6.23 -4.19 -3.87
CA ARG A 44 -7.43 -3.54 -3.32
C ARG A 44 -7.79 -4.04 -1.93
N LEU A 45 -7.60 -5.34 -1.64
CA LEU A 45 -7.78 -5.88 -0.30
C LEU A 45 -6.79 -5.25 0.67
N LYS A 46 -5.50 -5.21 0.34
CA LYS A 46 -4.49 -4.56 1.16
C LYS A 46 -4.77 -3.07 1.37
N THR A 47 -5.20 -2.36 0.34
CA THR A 47 -5.58 -0.95 0.47
C THR A 47 -6.83 -0.78 1.33
N ALA A 48 -7.85 -1.63 1.17
CA ALA A 48 -9.06 -1.57 1.99
C ALA A 48 -8.80 -1.94 3.46
N GLU A 49 -7.90 -2.88 3.72
CA GLU A 49 -7.44 -3.20 5.08
C GLU A 49 -6.60 -2.07 5.69
N CYS A 50 -5.80 -1.38 4.86
CA CYS A 50 -5.04 -0.19 5.26
C CYS A 50 -5.93 1.05 5.49
N ASP A 51 -7.04 1.19 4.76
CA ASP A 51 -8.00 2.31 4.91
C ASP A 51 -8.87 2.15 6.17
N THR A 52 -8.98 0.92 6.70
CA THR A 52 -9.55 0.65 8.04
C THR A 52 -8.59 0.95 9.20
N MET A 53 -7.33 1.29 8.92
CA MET A 53 -6.48 1.96 9.90
C MET A 53 -6.61 3.45 9.63
N ASP A 54 -7.25 4.16 10.56
CA ASP A 54 -6.99 5.59 10.79
C ASP A 54 -5.54 5.88 10.44
N ALA A 55 -5.29 6.89 9.61
CA ALA A 55 -3.97 7.28 9.16
C ALA A 55 -3.09 7.71 10.35
N GLU A 56 -2.57 6.74 11.09
CA GLU A 56 -1.64 6.91 12.19
C GLU A 56 -0.22 6.75 11.61
N PHE A 57 0.43 7.91 11.47
CA PHE A 57 1.86 8.16 11.30
C PHE A 57 2.71 7.11 10.55
N THR A 58 3.20 7.54 9.37
CA THR A 58 4.23 6.82 8.60
C THR A 58 5.63 7.08 9.17
N GLU A 59 6.33 6.01 9.54
CA GLU A 59 7.73 6.02 9.95
C GLU A 59 8.65 6.28 8.73
N LEU A 60 9.52 7.29 8.85
CA LEU A 60 10.52 7.66 7.84
C LEU A 60 11.88 7.03 8.21
N THR A 61 12.27 5.95 7.54
CA THR A 61 13.64 5.46 7.63
C THR A 61 14.53 6.23 6.66
N VAL A 62 15.31 7.19 7.20
CA VAL A 62 16.37 7.87 6.47
C VAL A 62 17.57 6.94 6.38
N MET A 63 17.84 6.38 5.20
CA MET A 63 19.13 5.74 4.93
C MET A 63 20.13 6.84 4.57
N GLU A 64 21.13 7.01 5.43
CA GLU A 64 22.24 7.95 5.23
C GLU A 64 22.99 7.64 3.93
N THR A 65 23.35 8.68 3.18
CA THR A 65 24.74 8.85 2.72
C THR A 65 24.96 10.27 2.19
N SER A 66 26.12 10.79 2.57
CA SER A 66 26.84 11.92 1.99
C SER A 66 26.39 13.34 2.38
N ASN A 67 27.24 13.86 3.26
CA ASN A 67 27.40 15.22 3.74
C ASN A 67 27.65 16.21 2.60
N GLU A 68 26.65 17.01 2.21
CA GLU A 68 26.85 18.25 1.47
C GLU A 68 25.68 19.21 1.77
N GLN A 69 25.97 20.20 2.62
CA GLN A 69 25.24 21.46 2.83
C GLN A 69 23.71 21.42 2.65
N ARG A 70 23.01 20.61 3.46
CA ARG A 70 21.54 20.69 3.49
C ARG A 70 21.11 21.87 4.36
N HIS A 71 20.30 22.77 3.80
CA HIS A 71 19.65 23.84 4.56
C HIS A 71 18.35 23.31 5.16
N THR A 72 18.00 23.76 6.38
CA THR A 72 16.74 23.41 7.04
C THR A 72 15.59 24.03 6.26
N LEU A 73 14.74 23.20 5.67
CA LEU A 73 13.56 23.66 4.92
C LEU A 73 12.37 23.87 5.85
N VAL A 74 12.21 23.00 6.83
CA VAL A 74 11.08 23.05 7.76
C VAL A 74 11.54 22.57 9.15
N GLU A 75 11.15 23.33 10.16
CA GLU A 75 11.25 22.93 11.57
C GLU A 75 9.82 22.86 12.14
N LEU A 76 9.41 21.67 12.60
CA LEU A 76 8.14 21.48 13.29
C LEU A 76 8.41 21.06 14.74
N GLU A 77 7.75 21.73 15.68
CA GLU A 77 7.78 21.38 17.09
C GLU A 77 6.43 20.74 17.45
N LEU A 78 6.46 19.44 17.69
CA LEU A 78 5.35 18.64 18.18
C LEU A 78 5.56 18.39 19.68
N PRO A 79 4.51 18.12 20.47
CA PRO A 79 4.66 17.79 21.88
C PRO A 79 5.57 16.56 22.04
N GLY A 80 6.78 16.79 22.54
CA GLY A 80 7.79 15.77 22.80
C GLY A 80 8.74 15.45 21.64
N VAL A 81 8.56 16.01 20.43
CA VAL A 81 9.45 15.75 19.28
C VAL A 81 9.64 16.99 18.42
N LYS A 82 10.89 17.23 18.02
CA LYS A 82 11.26 18.29 17.08
C LYS A 82 11.70 17.68 15.75
N LEU A 83 10.93 17.93 14.70
CA LEU A 83 11.20 17.44 13.35
C LEU A 83 11.92 18.52 12.55
N ARG A 84 13.04 18.14 11.92
CA ARG A 84 13.78 18.99 10.97
C ARG A 84 13.87 18.30 9.63
N ILE A 85 13.32 18.93 8.61
CA ILE A 85 13.36 18.45 7.24
C ILE A 85 14.45 19.22 6.50
N TYR A 86 15.38 18.48 5.91
CA TYR A 86 16.50 19.00 5.16
C TYR A 86 16.35 18.64 3.68
N GLY A 87 16.62 19.58 2.79
CA GLY A 87 16.62 19.33 1.36
C GLY A 87 17.83 19.95 0.65
N PRO A 88 18.07 19.56 -0.61
CA PRO A 88 19.12 20.14 -1.42
C PRO A 88 18.79 21.61 -1.73
N ARG A 89 19.82 22.45 -1.71
CA ARG A 89 19.74 23.86 -2.08
C ARG A 89 19.47 23.95 -3.60
N SER A 90 18.34 24.55 -4.02
CA SER A 90 18.17 25.04 -5.39
C SER A 90 18.85 26.38 -5.59
#